data_AF-A0A837B5Q6-F1
#
_entry.id   AF-A0A837B5Q6-F1
#
_cell.length_a   1.000
_cell.length_b   1.000
_cell.length_c   1.000
_cell.angle_alpha   90.00
_cell.angle_beta   90.00
_cell.angle_gamma   90.00
#
_symmetry.space_group_name_H-M   'P 1'
#
loop_
_entity.id
_entity.type
_entity.pdbx_description
1 polymer ?
#
loop_
_entity_poly.entity_id
_entity_poly.type
_entity_poly.pdbx_seq_one_letter_code
_entity_poly.pdbx_strand_id
1 'polypeptide(L)'
;HRRCELVAGTTVAWEPQLRETLVALGQGAETVAIDALGQLDAQVGLAFAAAANQLIRDSGVARRQIHAIGSHGQTIRHRPKADPAFTWQIGDASRIAEHTGITTVADFRRRDVAAGGQGAPLMPAFHLAMLGAGDEDRAVLNLGGIGNLTLIPRDGAVLGFDTGPANALLDSWCQRHRGTSFDVDGTFAASGRVDAAVLQTLLADPWFALPPPKSTGREQFHLDWALQVMGSATLDAADLQATLLELTAAS
;
A
#
# COMPACT_ATOMS: atom_id res chain seq x y z
N HIS A 1 1.66 -20.90 19.80
CA HIS A 1 1.44 -19.95 18.68
C HIS A 1 0.07 -20.22 18.08
N ARG A 2 -0.80 -19.20 17.96
CA ARG A 2 -2.07 -19.38 17.23
C ARG A 2 -1.70 -19.59 15.76
N ARG A 3 -2.01 -20.76 15.22
CA ARG A 3 -1.65 -21.12 13.84
C ARG A 3 -2.70 -20.49 12.92
N CYS A 4 -2.34 -19.44 12.18
CA CYS A 4 -3.13 -19.01 11.04
C CYS A 4 -2.81 -19.94 9.87
N GLU A 5 -3.85 -20.46 9.24
CA GLU A 5 -3.77 -21.29 8.04
C GLU A 5 -4.47 -20.56 6.91
N LEU A 6 -3.78 -20.39 5.79
CA LEU A 6 -4.39 -19.86 4.57
C LEU A 6 -5.20 -20.98 3.91
N VAL A 7 -6.52 -20.87 3.95
CA VAL A 7 -7.42 -21.87 3.35
C VAL A 7 -7.57 -21.63 1.84
N ALA A 8 -7.77 -20.37 1.43
CA ALA A 8 -7.91 -19.99 0.03
C ALA A 8 -7.59 -18.49 -0.14
N GLY A 9 -7.20 -18.11 -1.36
CA GLY A 9 -6.98 -16.73 -1.76
C GLY A 9 -7.42 -16.50 -3.19
N THR A 10 -7.84 -15.27 -3.49
CA THR A 10 -8.17 -14.83 -4.85
C THR A 10 -7.74 -13.39 -5.04
N THR A 11 -7.50 -13.01 -6.29
CA THR A 11 -7.29 -11.61 -6.69
C THR A 11 -8.25 -11.31 -7.82
N VAL A 12 -9.07 -10.28 -7.63
CA VAL A 12 -10.05 -9.84 -8.61
C VAL A 12 -9.57 -8.51 -9.18
N ALA A 13 -9.44 -8.45 -10.50
CA ALA A 13 -9.05 -7.22 -11.17
C ALA A 13 -10.15 -6.16 -11.04
N TRP A 14 -9.74 -4.92 -10.83
CA TRP A 14 -10.65 -3.78 -10.96
C TRP A 14 -11.16 -3.65 -12.39
N GLU A 15 -12.40 -3.19 -12.53
CA GLU A 15 -12.88 -2.68 -13.82
C GLU A 15 -11.98 -1.48 -14.23
N PRO A 16 -11.53 -1.41 -15.50
CA PRO A 16 -10.54 -0.42 -15.93
C PRO A 16 -10.85 1.04 -15.55
N GLN A 17 -12.07 1.50 -15.76
CA GLN A 17 -12.45 2.89 -15.49
C GLN A 17 -12.49 3.18 -13.98
N LEU A 18 -12.97 2.22 -13.19
CA LEU A 18 -12.90 2.30 -11.73
C LEU A 18 -11.44 2.34 -11.26
N ARG A 19 -10.56 1.51 -11.82
CA ARG A 19 -9.13 1.49 -11.50
C ARG A 19 -8.48 2.85 -11.74
N GLU A 20 -8.71 3.45 -12.92
CA GLU A 20 -8.16 4.76 -13.27
C GLU A 20 -8.57 5.83 -12.26
N THR A 21 -9.85 5.87 -11.91
CA THR A 21 -10.40 6.81 -10.92
C THR A 21 -9.75 6.63 -9.54
N LEU A 22 -9.63 5.38 -9.07
CA LEU A 22 -9.01 5.07 -7.77
C LEU A 22 -7.52 5.42 -7.73
N VAL A 23 -6.79 5.19 -8.83
CA VAL A 23 -5.37 5.55 -8.95
C VAL A 23 -5.19 7.05 -8.91
N ALA A 24 -5.96 7.81 -9.70
CA ALA A 24 -5.90 9.27 -9.72
C ALA A 24 -6.19 9.86 -8.33
N LEU A 25 -7.21 9.35 -7.65
CA LEU A 25 -7.50 9.74 -6.27
C LEU A 25 -6.34 9.41 -5.33
N GLY A 26 -5.82 8.19 -5.36
CA GLY A 26 -4.69 7.79 -4.51
C GLY A 26 -3.39 8.60 -4.75
N GLN A 27 -3.25 9.20 -5.93
CA GLN A 27 -2.12 10.07 -6.31
C GLN A 27 -2.37 11.55 -5.98
N GLY A 28 -3.48 11.90 -5.35
CA GLY A 28 -3.72 13.25 -4.82
C GLY A 28 -4.62 14.14 -5.67
N ALA A 29 -5.36 13.61 -6.67
CA ALA A 29 -6.29 14.41 -7.48
C ALA A 29 -7.24 15.29 -6.63
N GLU A 30 -7.15 16.61 -6.74
CA GLU A 30 -7.67 17.55 -5.73
C GLU A 30 -9.19 17.70 -5.69
N THR A 31 -9.90 17.47 -6.79
CA THR A 31 -11.35 17.74 -6.89
C THR A 31 -12.14 16.55 -7.40
N VAL A 32 -13.03 16.02 -6.55
CA VAL A 32 -14.09 15.08 -6.93
C VAL A 32 -15.40 15.55 -6.31
N ALA A 33 -16.48 15.54 -7.09
CA ALA A 33 -17.80 15.89 -6.59
C ALA A 33 -18.24 14.93 -5.48
N ILE A 34 -18.88 15.45 -4.43
CA ILE A 34 -19.30 14.65 -3.26
C ILE A 34 -20.18 13.46 -3.68
N ASP A 35 -21.11 13.67 -4.61
CA ASP A 35 -21.98 12.60 -5.12
C ASP A 35 -21.17 11.51 -5.85
N ALA A 36 -20.16 11.90 -6.63
CA ALA A 36 -19.28 10.95 -7.32
C ALA A 36 -18.47 10.13 -6.30
N LEU A 37 -18.06 10.75 -5.19
CA LEU A 37 -17.36 10.04 -4.11
C LEU A 37 -18.27 9.05 -3.39
N GLY A 38 -19.53 9.41 -3.14
CA GLY A 38 -20.52 8.49 -2.57
C GLY A 38 -20.84 7.31 -3.51
N GLN A 39 -20.92 7.57 -4.82
CA GLN A 39 -21.06 6.52 -5.83
C GLN A 39 -19.85 5.58 -5.86
N LEU A 40 -18.64 6.15 -5.77
CA LEU A 40 -17.41 5.38 -5.77
C LEU A 40 -17.29 4.48 -4.53
N ASP A 41 -17.65 4.99 -3.35
CA ASP A 41 -17.70 4.20 -2.11
C ASP A 41 -18.64 3.00 -2.22
N ALA A 42 -19.83 3.20 -2.79
CA ALA A 42 -20.79 2.14 -3.06
C ALA A 42 -20.28 1.13 -4.09
N GLN A 43 -19.67 1.58 -5.19
CA GLN A 43 -19.11 0.72 -6.24
C GLN A 43 -17.96 -0.15 -5.71
N VAL A 44 -17.06 0.42 -4.91
CA VAL A 44 -15.97 -0.32 -4.25
C VAL A 44 -16.53 -1.37 -3.29
N GLY A 45 -17.56 -1.02 -2.49
CA GLY A 45 -18.22 -1.97 -1.60
C GLY A 45 -18.85 -3.15 -2.36
N LEU A 46 -19.52 -2.90 -3.48
CA LEU A 46 -20.08 -3.93 -4.35
C LEU A 46 -19.01 -4.83 -4.98
N ALA A 47 -17.90 -4.23 -5.45
CA ALA A 47 -16.78 -4.98 -6.01
C ALA A 47 -16.14 -5.90 -4.95
N PHE A 48 -15.98 -5.42 -3.72
CA PHE A 48 -15.45 -6.23 -2.61
C PHE A 48 -16.41 -7.35 -2.21
N ALA A 49 -17.71 -7.08 -2.17
CA ALA A 49 -18.72 -8.12 -1.93
C ALA A 49 -18.70 -9.21 -3.01
N ALA A 50 -18.56 -8.82 -4.28
CA ALA A 50 -18.44 -9.74 -5.40
C ALA A 50 -17.18 -10.62 -5.29
N ALA A 51 -16.03 -10.02 -4.96
CA ALA A 51 -14.78 -10.72 -4.74
C ALA A 51 -14.85 -11.71 -3.56
N ALA A 52 -15.42 -11.30 -2.43
CA ALA A 52 -15.64 -12.18 -1.29
C ALA A 52 -16.55 -13.36 -1.66
N ASN A 53 -17.67 -13.09 -2.35
CA ASN A 53 -18.58 -14.13 -2.81
C ASN A 53 -17.93 -15.09 -3.82
N GLN A 54 -17.04 -14.61 -4.68
CA GLN A 54 -16.26 -15.46 -5.57
C GLN A 54 -15.33 -16.39 -4.78
N LEU A 55 -14.54 -15.86 -3.85
CA LEU A 55 -13.65 -16.67 -3.00
C LEU A 55 -14.41 -17.74 -2.21
N ILE A 56 -15.58 -17.39 -1.66
CA ILE A 56 -16.41 -18.33 -0.90
C ILE A 56 -16.88 -19.48 -1.79
N ARG A 57 -17.29 -19.20 -3.03
CA ARG A 57 -17.69 -20.25 -3.99
C ARG A 57 -16.49 -21.11 -4.39
N ASP A 58 -15.38 -20.49 -4.77
CA ASP A 58 -14.22 -21.18 -5.34
C ASP A 58 -13.48 -22.02 -4.30
N SER A 59 -13.50 -21.60 -3.03
CA SER A 59 -12.87 -22.35 -1.92
C SER A 59 -13.68 -23.54 -1.43
N GLY A 60 -14.98 -23.62 -1.74
CA GLY A 60 -15.89 -24.62 -1.19
C GLY A 60 -16.16 -24.47 0.31
N VAL A 61 -15.65 -23.42 0.98
CA VAL A 61 -15.89 -23.16 2.40
C VAL A 61 -17.36 -22.82 2.61
N ALA A 62 -18.01 -23.50 3.55
CA ALA A 62 -19.40 -23.21 3.84
C ALA A 62 -19.51 -21.82 4.47
N ARG A 63 -20.37 -20.95 3.91
CA ARG A 63 -20.55 -19.56 4.36
C ARG A 63 -20.75 -19.42 5.88
N ARG A 64 -21.47 -20.36 6.50
CA ARG A 64 -21.71 -20.43 7.97
C ARG A 64 -20.44 -20.62 8.82
N GLN A 65 -19.33 -21.05 8.23
CA GLN A 65 -18.04 -21.20 8.90
C GLN A 65 -17.24 -19.89 8.92
N ILE A 66 -17.70 -18.86 8.20
CA ILE A 66 -17.05 -17.57 8.11
C ILE A 66 -17.66 -16.65 9.15
N HIS A 67 -16.88 -16.33 10.19
CA HIS A 67 -17.33 -15.50 11.30
C HIS A 67 -17.46 -14.02 10.90
N ALA A 68 -16.50 -13.51 10.14
CA ALA A 68 -16.48 -12.13 9.70
C ALA A 68 -15.63 -11.93 8.44
N ILE A 69 -15.88 -10.83 7.74
CA ILE A 69 -15.00 -10.26 6.71
C ILE A 69 -14.24 -9.10 7.35
N GLY A 70 -12.91 -9.11 7.24
CA GLY A 70 -12.09 -7.93 7.53
C GLY A 70 -11.84 -7.14 6.25
N SER A 71 -12.47 -5.98 6.10
CA SER A 71 -12.34 -5.12 4.91
C SER A 71 -11.51 -3.88 5.23
N HIS A 72 -10.30 -3.79 4.68
CA HIS A 72 -9.48 -2.58 4.80
C HIS A 72 -10.12 -1.38 4.09
N GLY A 73 -10.89 -1.62 3.01
CA GLY A 73 -11.30 -0.58 2.07
C GLY A 73 -10.20 -0.21 1.06
N GLN A 74 -10.46 0.81 0.26
CA GLN A 74 -9.54 1.40 -0.69
C GLN A 74 -9.13 2.79 -0.18
N THR A 75 -7.84 2.98 0.11
CA THR A 75 -7.37 4.31 0.56
C THR A 75 -7.42 5.30 -0.59
N ILE A 76 -8.09 6.44 -0.34
CA ILE A 76 -8.09 7.59 -1.25
C ILE A 76 -7.33 8.77 -0.66
N ARG A 77 -7.20 8.85 0.67
CA ARG A 77 -6.42 9.87 1.38
C ARG A 77 -5.82 9.35 2.67
N HIS A 78 -4.58 9.76 2.94
CA HIS A 78 -3.90 9.50 4.21
C HIS A 78 -3.12 10.75 4.62
N ARG A 79 -3.54 11.40 5.71
CA ARG A 79 -2.99 12.68 6.17
C ARG A 79 -2.89 12.68 7.70
N PRO A 80 -2.05 11.79 8.30
CA PRO A 80 -1.89 11.73 9.75
C PRO A 80 -1.20 12.96 10.35
N LYS A 81 -0.59 13.82 9.51
CA LYS A 81 0.04 15.09 9.90
C LYS A 81 -0.82 16.33 9.64
N ALA A 82 -2.03 16.18 9.08
CA ALA A 82 -2.95 17.30 8.93
C ALA A 82 -3.52 17.74 10.28
N ASP A 83 -4.16 18.91 10.31
CA ASP A 83 -4.87 19.41 11.48
C ASP A 83 -6.34 19.72 11.14
N PRO A 84 -7.31 18.90 11.58
CA PRO A 84 -7.12 17.65 12.32
C PRO A 84 -6.55 16.52 11.43
N ALA A 85 -5.83 15.58 12.06
CA ALA A 85 -5.28 14.42 11.37
C ALA A 85 -6.41 13.50 10.87
N PHE A 86 -6.27 12.95 9.65
CA PHE A 86 -7.27 12.06 9.10
C PHE A 86 -6.72 11.02 8.13
N THR A 87 -7.50 9.97 7.89
CA THR A 87 -7.31 9.00 6.82
C THR A 87 -8.67 8.54 6.32
N TRP A 88 -8.76 8.23 5.02
CA TRP A 88 -10.01 7.85 4.38
C TRP A 88 -9.83 6.64 3.47
N GLN A 89 -10.48 5.56 3.88
CA GLN A 89 -10.69 4.35 3.09
C GLN A 89 -12.16 4.29 2.67
N ILE A 90 -12.42 4.13 1.38
CA ILE A 90 -13.77 3.90 0.84
C ILE A 90 -14.01 2.41 0.62
N GLY A 91 -15.26 2.03 0.41
CA GLY A 91 -15.72 0.65 0.29
C GLY A 91 -16.79 0.39 1.32
N ASP A 92 -18.03 0.71 0.96
CA ASP A 92 -19.21 0.61 1.80
C ASP A 92 -19.32 -0.76 2.48
N ALA A 93 -18.99 -0.80 3.78
CA ALA A 93 -19.00 -2.02 4.57
C ALA A 93 -20.42 -2.57 4.81
N SER A 94 -21.43 -1.70 4.78
CA SER A 94 -22.84 -2.13 4.88
C SER A 94 -23.24 -2.88 3.62
N ARG A 95 -22.82 -2.45 2.43
CA ARG A 95 -23.01 -3.22 1.20
C ARG A 95 -22.25 -4.53 1.19
N ILE A 96 -21.00 -4.55 1.69
CA ILE A 96 -20.24 -5.80 1.82
C ILE A 96 -21.02 -6.78 2.72
N ALA A 97 -21.50 -6.33 3.87
CA ALA A 97 -22.28 -7.17 4.79
C ALA A 97 -23.59 -7.65 4.16
N GLU A 98 -24.37 -6.75 3.55
CA GLU A 98 -25.66 -7.07 2.90
C GLU A 98 -25.49 -8.10 1.78
N HIS A 99 -24.55 -7.87 0.86
CA HIS A 99 -24.38 -8.72 -0.32
C HIS A 99 -23.65 -10.03 -0.03
N THR A 100 -22.99 -10.17 1.12
CA THR A 100 -22.33 -11.42 1.53
C THR A 100 -23.11 -12.18 2.62
N GLY A 101 -24.02 -11.51 3.33
CA GLY A 101 -24.68 -12.07 4.52
C GLY A 101 -23.71 -12.39 5.66
N ILE A 102 -22.52 -11.77 5.67
CA ILE A 102 -21.46 -12.00 6.67
C ILE A 102 -21.17 -10.69 7.41
N THR A 103 -20.98 -10.79 8.73
CA THR A 103 -20.55 -9.65 9.54
C THR A 103 -19.28 -9.04 8.97
N THR A 104 -19.27 -7.75 8.68
CA THR A 104 -18.10 -7.06 8.10
C THR A 104 -17.50 -6.10 9.12
N VAL A 105 -16.22 -6.26 9.41
CA VAL A 105 -15.40 -5.35 10.21
C VAL A 105 -14.54 -4.53 9.25
N ALA A 106 -14.64 -3.20 9.32
CA ALA A 106 -13.93 -2.29 8.44
C ALA A 106 -13.41 -1.06 9.21
N ASP A 107 -12.83 -0.09 8.48
CA ASP A 107 -12.34 1.19 9.03
C ASP A 107 -11.28 1.04 10.14
N PHE A 108 -10.31 0.15 9.93
CA PHE A 108 -9.30 -0.18 10.93
C PHE A 108 -8.37 0.99 11.31
N ARG A 109 -8.16 1.95 10.41
CA ARG A 109 -7.13 2.99 10.57
C ARG A 109 -7.60 4.20 11.36
N ARG A 110 -8.87 4.61 11.22
CA ARG A 110 -9.36 5.85 11.83
C ARG A 110 -9.30 5.84 13.35
N ARG A 111 -9.42 4.67 13.99
CA ARG A 111 -9.27 4.54 15.44
C ARG A 111 -7.85 4.86 15.92
N ASP A 112 -6.83 4.41 15.19
CA ASP A 112 -5.44 4.70 15.52
C ASP A 112 -5.13 6.19 15.35
N VAL A 113 -5.57 6.79 14.23
CA VAL A 113 -5.45 8.25 14.01
C VAL A 113 -6.17 9.06 15.10
N ALA A 114 -7.37 8.65 15.50
CA ALA A 114 -8.10 9.29 16.60
C ALA A 114 -7.40 9.15 17.96
N ALA A 115 -6.53 8.15 18.14
CA ALA A 115 -5.69 7.98 19.32
C ALA A 115 -4.34 8.72 19.22
N GLY A 116 -4.11 9.51 18.17
CA GLY A 116 -2.87 10.24 17.91
C GLY A 116 -1.80 9.43 17.15
N GLY A 117 -2.14 8.23 16.68
CA GLY A 117 -1.27 7.40 15.87
C GLY A 117 -1.23 7.82 14.39
N GLN A 118 -0.40 7.14 13.61
CA GLN A 118 -0.25 7.42 12.17
C GLN A 118 -1.34 6.75 11.31
N GLY A 119 -2.09 5.78 11.84
CA GLY A 119 -3.03 4.95 11.08
C GLY A 119 -2.34 3.89 10.22
N ALA A 120 -1.01 3.79 10.24
CA ALA A 120 -0.20 2.87 9.46
C ALA A 120 1.24 2.74 10.03
N PRO A 121 1.94 1.60 9.81
CA PRO A 121 1.40 0.32 9.36
C PRO A 121 0.65 -0.41 10.50
N LEU A 122 -0.46 -1.10 10.18
CA LEU A 122 -1.22 -1.89 11.17
C LEU A 122 -0.73 -3.35 11.32
N MET A 123 0.10 -3.80 10.38
CA MET A 123 0.62 -5.18 10.32
C MET A 123 1.60 -5.58 11.45
N PRO A 124 2.33 -4.68 12.15
CA PRO A 124 3.26 -5.08 13.20
C PRO A 124 2.66 -6.02 14.27
N ALA A 125 1.43 -5.75 14.71
CA ALA A 125 0.74 -6.61 15.66
C ALA A 125 0.43 -8.02 15.09
N PHE A 126 0.08 -8.10 13.81
CA PHE A 126 -0.15 -9.37 13.12
C PHE A 126 1.17 -10.14 12.93
N HIS A 127 2.24 -9.48 12.50
CA HIS A 127 3.56 -10.08 12.36
C HIS A 127 4.07 -10.65 13.70
N LEU A 128 3.91 -9.89 14.80
CA LEU A 128 4.23 -10.39 16.14
C LEU A 128 3.39 -11.61 16.53
N ALA A 129 2.07 -11.60 16.25
CA ALA A 129 1.20 -12.72 16.58
C ALA A 129 1.58 -14.00 15.81
N MET A 130 2.02 -13.85 14.56
CA MET A 130 2.43 -14.95 13.68
C MET A 130 3.81 -15.51 14.02
N LEU A 131 4.80 -14.64 14.17
CA LEU A 131 6.19 -15.05 14.39
C LEU A 131 6.49 -15.31 15.87
N GLY A 132 5.73 -14.68 16.78
CA GLY A 132 6.01 -14.67 18.20
C GLY A 132 7.27 -13.87 18.56
N ALA A 133 7.43 -13.62 19.86
CA ALA A 133 8.72 -13.23 20.40
C ALA A 133 9.67 -14.45 20.34
N GLY A 134 10.86 -14.26 19.79
CA GLY A 134 11.90 -15.28 19.66
C GLY A 134 13.17 -14.88 20.41
N ASP A 135 14.17 -15.76 20.36
CA ASP A 135 15.54 -15.52 20.86
C ASP A 135 16.43 -14.75 19.87
N GLU A 136 15.85 -14.34 18.74
CA GLU A 136 16.49 -13.61 17.65
C GLU A 136 15.71 -12.34 17.28
N ASP A 137 16.40 -11.37 16.72
CA ASP A 137 15.79 -10.17 16.14
C ASP A 137 15.21 -10.53 14.76
N ARG A 138 13.94 -10.21 14.54
CA ARG A 138 13.23 -10.51 13.29
C ARG A 138 12.77 -9.25 12.59
N ALA A 139 12.79 -9.29 11.27
CA ALA A 139 12.28 -8.23 10.41
C ALA A 139 11.31 -8.80 9.39
N VAL A 140 10.18 -8.13 9.17
CA VAL A 140 9.26 -8.40 8.07
C VAL A 140 9.20 -7.18 7.18
N LEU A 141 9.74 -7.31 5.97
CA LEU A 141 9.71 -6.27 4.94
C LEU A 141 8.60 -6.56 3.95
N ASN A 142 7.68 -5.62 3.80
CA ASN A 142 6.65 -5.67 2.76
C ASN A 142 6.93 -4.61 1.69
N LEU A 143 7.13 -5.04 0.45
CA LEU A 143 7.36 -4.18 -0.71
C LEU A 143 6.08 -4.03 -1.55
N GLY A 144 5.21 -3.11 -1.12
CA GLY A 144 4.03 -2.71 -1.89
C GLY A 144 4.36 -1.57 -2.86
N GLY A 145 3.44 -0.61 -3.00
CA GLY A 145 3.80 0.67 -3.63
C GLY A 145 4.79 1.48 -2.77
N ILE A 146 4.61 1.39 -1.45
CA ILE A 146 5.50 1.92 -0.40
C ILE A 146 6.05 0.71 0.36
N GLY A 147 7.34 0.75 0.68
CA GLY A 147 7.99 -0.25 1.53
C GLY A 147 7.64 -0.01 3.00
N ASN A 148 7.36 -1.06 3.75
CA ASN A 148 7.21 -0.97 5.21
C ASN A 148 7.92 -2.12 5.91
N LEU A 149 8.49 -1.79 7.08
CA LEU A 149 9.27 -2.69 7.89
C LEU A 149 8.58 -2.87 9.23
N THR A 150 8.43 -4.13 9.64
CA THR A 150 8.19 -4.47 11.05
C THR A 150 9.47 -5.06 11.63
N LEU A 151 9.97 -4.45 12.70
CA LEU A 151 11.05 -4.97 13.52
C LEU A 151 10.46 -5.58 14.78
N ILE A 152 10.82 -6.83 15.05
CA ILE A 152 10.48 -7.59 16.26
C ILE A 152 11.81 -7.93 16.93
N PRO A 153 12.35 -7.03 17.77
CA PRO A 153 13.57 -7.30 18.50
C PRO A 153 13.34 -8.39 19.56
N ARG A 154 14.39 -9.15 19.90
CA ARG A 154 14.31 -10.20 20.92
C ARG A 154 13.90 -9.67 22.30
N ASP A 155 14.42 -8.50 22.69
CA ASP A 155 14.31 -7.89 24.02
C ASP A 155 13.49 -6.58 24.02
N GLY A 156 12.80 -6.29 22.91
CA GLY A 156 12.36 -4.92 22.62
C GLY A 156 10.89 -4.78 22.31
N ALA A 157 10.48 -3.51 22.21
CA ALA A 157 9.18 -3.15 21.67
C ALA A 157 9.18 -3.34 20.15
N VAL A 158 8.10 -3.93 19.63
CA VAL A 158 7.88 -4.03 18.18
C VAL A 158 7.79 -2.64 17.59
N LEU A 159 8.49 -2.43 16.48
CA LEU A 159 8.50 -1.16 15.75
C LEU A 159 8.01 -1.39 14.33
N GLY A 160 7.17 -0.48 13.84
CA GLY A 160 6.67 -0.48 12.47
C GLY A 160 6.79 0.91 11.86
N PHE A 161 7.30 1.00 10.64
CA PHE A 161 7.40 2.24 9.89
C PHE A 161 7.51 1.99 8.38
N ASP A 162 7.22 3.01 7.59
CA ASP A 162 7.46 2.98 6.16
C ASP A 162 8.94 3.33 5.87
N THR A 163 9.57 2.60 4.96
CA THR A 163 10.96 2.83 4.53
C THR A 163 11.06 3.84 3.39
N GLY A 164 10.00 3.98 2.58
CA GLY A 164 9.97 4.90 1.45
C GLY A 164 9.26 4.32 0.22
N PRO A 165 9.54 4.84 -0.99
CA PRO A 165 9.00 4.24 -2.21
C PRO A 165 9.47 2.80 -2.37
N ALA A 166 8.60 1.96 -2.92
CA ALA A 166 8.95 0.65 -3.43
C ALA A 166 8.48 0.53 -4.89
N ASN A 167 7.51 -0.34 -5.19
CA ASN A 167 7.09 -0.58 -6.56
C ASN A 167 6.37 0.60 -7.21
N ALA A 168 5.84 1.58 -6.45
CA ALA A 168 5.04 2.66 -7.03
C ALA A 168 5.79 3.51 -8.08
N LEU A 169 7.06 3.81 -7.85
CA LEU A 169 7.89 4.55 -8.81
C LEU A 169 8.27 3.69 -10.00
N LEU A 170 8.67 2.44 -9.74
CA LEU A 170 9.04 1.44 -10.75
C LEU A 170 7.89 1.16 -11.70
N ASP A 171 6.70 0.92 -11.17
CA ASP A 171 5.48 0.64 -11.93
C ASP A 171 5.10 1.84 -12.79
N SER A 172 5.16 3.05 -12.23
CA SER A 172 4.81 4.27 -12.95
C SER A 172 5.79 4.55 -14.11
N TRP A 173 7.09 4.33 -13.90
CA TRP A 173 8.10 4.51 -14.94
C TRP A 173 8.00 3.43 -16.01
N CYS A 174 7.82 2.17 -15.60
CA CYS A 174 7.60 1.04 -16.51
C CYS A 174 6.36 1.28 -17.38
N GLN A 175 5.25 1.73 -16.79
CA GLN A 175 4.03 2.06 -17.53
C GLN A 175 4.26 3.20 -18.53
N ARG A 176 5.00 4.24 -18.15
CA ARG A 176 5.30 5.40 -19.01
C ARG A 176 6.20 5.03 -20.19
N HIS A 177 7.19 4.16 -19.99
CA HIS A 177 8.22 3.87 -21.00
C HIS A 177 7.98 2.59 -21.81
N ARG A 178 7.33 1.59 -21.22
CA ARG A 178 7.09 0.28 -21.84
C ARG A 178 5.62 -0.05 -22.04
N GLY A 179 4.71 0.73 -21.46
CA GLY A 179 3.27 0.46 -21.52
C GLY A 179 2.82 -0.70 -20.62
N THR A 180 3.73 -1.33 -19.88
CA THR A 180 3.46 -2.45 -18.97
C THR A 180 3.26 -1.98 -17.53
N SER A 181 2.35 -2.62 -16.79
CA SER A 181 1.94 -2.14 -15.46
C SER A 181 2.99 -2.26 -14.35
N PHE A 182 4.00 -3.11 -14.54
CA PHE A 182 5.14 -3.26 -13.64
C PHE A 182 6.34 -3.85 -14.40
N ASP A 183 7.52 -3.80 -13.79
CA ASP A 183 8.74 -4.40 -14.33
C ASP A 183 8.84 -5.87 -13.94
N VAL A 184 8.47 -6.75 -14.88
CA VAL A 184 8.46 -8.21 -14.66
C VAL A 184 9.89 -8.67 -14.36
N ASP A 185 10.04 -9.31 -13.20
CA ASP A 185 11.29 -9.84 -12.66
C ASP A 185 12.45 -8.81 -12.58
N GLY A 186 12.14 -7.51 -12.59
CA GLY A 186 13.16 -6.45 -12.61
C GLY A 186 13.99 -6.41 -13.89
N THR A 187 13.51 -7.00 -14.99
CA THR A 187 14.28 -7.14 -16.24
C THR A 187 14.58 -5.80 -16.90
N PHE A 188 13.69 -4.81 -16.80
CA PHE A 188 13.93 -3.46 -17.30
C PHE A 188 15.00 -2.76 -16.46
N ALA A 189 14.90 -2.80 -15.14
CA ALA A 189 15.90 -2.26 -14.23
C ALA A 189 17.29 -2.90 -14.47
N ALA A 190 17.34 -4.24 -14.58
CA ALA A 190 18.58 -4.98 -14.79
C ALA A 190 19.27 -4.70 -16.13
N SER A 191 18.54 -4.13 -17.11
CA SER A 191 19.10 -3.73 -18.40
C SER A 191 19.80 -2.37 -18.38
N GLY A 192 19.62 -1.59 -17.31
CA GLY A 192 20.23 -0.28 -17.11
C GLY A 192 21.40 -0.30 -16.15
N ARG A 193 21.91 0.89 -15.87
CA ARG A 193 22.95 1.16 -14.87
C ARG A 193 22.47 2.23 -13.91
N VAL A 194 22.74 2.03 -12.62
CA VAL A 194 22.42 3.01 -11.60
C VAL A 194 23.25 4.28 -11.83
N ASP A 195 22.57 5.44 -11.88
CA ASP A 195 23.22 6.73 -11.83
C ASP A 195 23.38 7.16 -10.36
N ALA A 196 24.62 7.15 -9.88
CA ALA A 196 24.92 7.46 -8.49
C ALA A 196 24.57 8.91 -8.11
N ALA A 197 24.66 9.87 -9.03
CA ALA A 197 24.37 11.28 -8.72
C ALA A 197 22.86 11.50 -8.56
N VAL A 198 22.05 10.93 -9.45
CA VAL A 198 20.59 10.96 -9.33
C VAL A 198 20.13 10.19 -8.09
N LEU A 199 20.69 9.01 -7.81
CA LEU A 199 20.38 8.24 -6.61
C LEU A 199 20.60 9.07 -5.32
N GLN A 200 21.77 9.71 -5.19
CA GLN A 200 22.08 10.54 -4.02
C GLN A 200 21.15 11.75 -3.93
N THR A 201 20.76 12.33 -5.07
CA THR A 201 19.80 13.45 -5.10
C THR A 201 18.41 13.01 -4.60
N LEU A 202 17.95 11.81 -4.98
CA LEU A 202 16.68 11.25 -4.52
C LEU A 202 16.72 10.90 -3.02
N LEU A 203 17.80 10.26 -2.56
CA LEU A 203 17.99 9.90 -1.14
C LEU A 203 18.16 11.12 -0.22
N ALA A 204 18.48 12.30 -0.77
CA ALA A 204 18.62 13.53 -0.01
C ALA A 204 17.27 14.13 0.46
N ASP A 205 16.13 13.55 0.09
CA ASP A 205 14.83 13.97 0.63
C ASP A 205 14.83 13.85 2.17
N PRO A 206 14.55 14.94 2.93
CA PRO A 206 14.62 14.94 4.39
C PRO A 206 13.75 13.88 5.06
N TRP A 207 12.73 13.36 4.37
CA TRP A 207 11.87 12.32 4.92
C TRP A 207 12.62 11.01 5.21
N PHE A 208 13.63 10.66 4.40
CA PHE A 208 14.45 9.46 4.63
C PHE A 208 15.19 9.54 5.98
N ALA A 209 15.61 10.74 6.40
CA ALA A 209 16.29 10.97 7.67
C ALA A 209 15.37 11.00 8.90
N LEU A 210 14.04 11.00 8.73
CA LEU A 210 13.11 11.00 9.88
C LEU A 210 13.23 9.70 10.69
N PRO A 211 13.21 9.77 12.03
CA PRO A 211 13.15 8.58 12.87
C PRO A 211 11.73 7.96 12.83
N PRO A 212 11.60 6.64 13.06
CA PRO A 212 10.31 6.02 13.37
C PRO A 212 9.67 6.59 14.66
N PRO A 213 8.32 6.60 14.79
CA PRO A 213 7.34 6.17 13.80
C PRO A 213 7.17 7.19 12.67
N LYS A 214 7.22 6.71 11.43
CA LYS A 214 6.96 7.51 10.23
C LYS A 214 6.16 6.68 9.22
N SER A 215 5.23 7.34 8.54
CA SER A 215 4.52 6.79 7.40
C SER A 215 4.55 7.78 6.23
N THR A 216 4.30 7.25 5.03
CA THR A 216 4.20 8.01 3.78
C THR A 216 3.25 7.31 2.82
N GLY A 217 3.09 7.88 1.63
CA GLY A 217 2.19 7.37 0.61
C GLY A 217 2.55 7.89 -0.77
N ARG A 218 1.67 7.59 -1.73
CA ARG A 218 1.80 8.02 -3.13
C ARG A 218 1.62 9.53 -3.31
N GLU A 219 1.18 10.25 -2.28
CA GLU A 219 1.14 11.71 -2.25
C GLU A 219 2.51 12.37 -2.16
N GLN A 220 3.52 11.65 -1.67
CA GLN A 220 4.86 12.18 -1.45
C GLN A 220 5.82 11.55 -2.44
N PHE A 221 5.83 10.22 -2.52
CA PHE A 221 6.68 9.49 -3.44
C PHE A 221 5.88 9.01 -4.64
N HIS A 222 5.90 9.80 -5.71
CA HIS A 222 5.32 9.50 -7.01
C HIS A 222 6.29 9.88 -8.14
N LEU A 223 6.01 9.40 -9.37
CA LEU A 223 6.94 9.59 -10.49
C LEU A 223 7.27 11.06 -10.76
N ASP A 224 6.27 11.96 -10.70
CA ASP A 224 6.52 13.38 -10.94
C ASP A 224 7.41 14.02 -9.86
N TRP A 225 7.38 13.55 -8.61
CA TRP A 225 8.32 13.97 -7.56
C TRP A 225 9.74 13.55 -7.95
N ALA A 226 9.94 12.30 -8.36
CA ALA A 226 11.26 11.80 -8.74
C ALA A 226 11.86 12.60 -9.92
N LEU A 227 11.03 12.93 -10.91
CA LEU A 227 11.43 13.73 -12.07
C LEU A 227 11.70 15.20 -11.72
N GLN A 228 10.95 15.78 -10.77
CA GLN A 228 11.23 17.12 -10.26
C GLN A 228 12.55 17.16 -9.49
N VAL A 229 12.79 16.17 -8.63
CA VAL A 229 14.00 16.06 -7.81
C VAL A 229 15.24 15.83 -8.66
N MET A 230 15.15 15.07 -9.76
CA MET A 230 16.27 14.89 -10.68
C MET A 230 16.62 16.15 -11.49
N GLY A 231 15.73 17.15 -11.53
CA GLY A 231 15.92 18.40 -12.25
C GLY A 231 16.13 18.19 -13.75
N SER A 232 17.25 18.69 -14.28
CA SER A 232 17.59 18.59 -15.71
C SER A 232 18.41 17.35 -16.08
N ALA A 233 18.61 16.41 -15.16
CA ALA A 233 19.32 15.17 -15.46
C ALA A 233 18.54 14.33 -16.47
N THR A 234 19.21 13.88 -17.53
CA THR A 234 18.61 13.04 -18.58
C THR A 234 19.33 11.70 -18.58
N LEU A 235 18.60 10.64 -18.27
CA LEU A 235 19.09 9.26 -18.26
C LEU A 235 18.39 8.47 -19.36
N ASP A 236 19.06 7.42 -19.83
CA ASP A 236 18.37 6.37 -20.57
C ASP A 236 17.25 5.77 -19.71
N ALA A 237 16.17 5.31 -20.35
CA ALA A 237 15.01 4.87 -19.61
C ALA A 237 15.31 3.66 -18.69
N ALA A 238 16.20 2.78 -19.12
CA ALA A 238 16.64 1.66 -18.30
C ALA A 238 17.51 2.10 -17.11
N ASP A 239 18.34 3.13 -17.28
CA ASP A 239 19.20 3.67 -16.21
C ASP A 239 18.37 4.35 -15.12
N LEU A 240 17.32 5.10 -15.49
CA LEU A 240 16.40 5.63 -14.48
C LEU A 240 15.64 4.51 -13.77
N GLN A 241 15.17 3.48 -14.49
CA GLN A 241 14.52 2.32 -13.86
C GLN A 241 15.46 1.63 -12.85
N ALA A 242 16.73 1.42 -13.21
CA ALA A 242 17.75 0.84 -12.33
C ALA A 242 17.99 1.73 -11.09
N THR A 243 18.05 3.04 -11.29
CA THR A 243 18.27 4.02 -10.22
C THR A 243 17.09 4.10 -9.25
N LEU A 244 15.86 4.02 -9.74
CA LEU A 244 14.65 3.97 -8.91
C LEU A 244 14.55 2.64 -8.13
N LEU A 245 15.05 1.54 -8.69
CA LEU A 245 15.13 0.26 -7.98
C LEU A 245 16.14 0.36 -6.83
N GLU A 246 17.32 0.92 -7.11
CA GLU A 246 18.35 1.11 -6.09
C GLU A 246 17.90 2.08 -4.99
N LEU A 247 17.11 3.11 -5.32
CA LEU A 247 16.48 3.98 -4.32
C LEU A 247 15.67 3.17 -3.30
N THR A 248 14.88 2.19 -3.75
CA THR A 248 14.08 1.32 -2.87
C THR A 248 14.98 0.42 -2.02
N ALA A 249 16.07 -0.11 -2.60
CA ALA A 249 16.97 -1.02 -1.91
C ALA A 249 17.84 -0.31 -0.85
N ALA A 250 18.21 0.94 -1.10
CA ALA A 250 19.08 1.73 -0.24
C ALA A 250 18.35 2.48 0.89
N SER A 251 17.04 2.77 0.72
CA SER A 251 16.23 3.57 1.66
C SER A 251 15.75 2.84 2.92
#